data_AF-A0A7K2NGJ3-F1
#
_entry.id   AF-A0A7K2NGJ3-F1
#
_cell.length_a   1.000
_cell.length_b   1.000
_cell.length_c   1.000
_cell.angle_alpha   90.00
_cell.angle_beta   90.00
_cell.angle_gamma   90.00
#
_symmetry.space_group_name_H-M   'P 1'
#
loop_
_entity.id
_entity.type
_entity.pdbx_description
1 polymer ?
#
loop_
_entity_poly.entity_id
_entity_poly.type
_entity_poly.pdbx_seq_one_letter_code
_entity_poly.pdbx_strand_id
1 'polypeptide(L)'
;MNRGISSSLPGFLKTPFGGTAGDPLFKADSLELAWDDGCLLLTAVVTVSRPGDTEQWRLAFSFEEPDVSHVAEGAPAESLEWFTLMFRVNVAEWWHTRKLKPNMRTAYRVG
;
A
#
# COMPACT_ATOMS: atom_id res chain seq x y z
N MET A 1 8.24 22.35 -7.95
CA MET A 1 7.25 21.61 -8.78
C MET A 1 6.30 20.91 -7.83
N ASN A 2 4.99 21.18 -7.92
CA ASN A 2 4.02 20.28 -7.28
C ASN A 2 4.09 18.95 -8.03
N ARG A 3 4.62 17.91 -7.38
CA ARG A 3 4.57 16.55 -7.93
C ARG A 3 3.16 16.02 -7.64
N GLY A 4 2.25 16.25 -8.58
CA GLY A 4 0.88 15.74 -8.50
C GLY A 4 0.90 14.21 -8.49
N ILE A 5 0.06 13.59 -7.65
CA ILE A 5 -0.19 12.15 -7.64
C ILE A 5 -1.49 11.92 -8.42
N SER A 6 -1.53 10.87 -9.24
CA SER A 6 -2.75 10.49 -9.96
C SER A 6 -3.94 10.34 -9.02
N SER A 7 -5.02 11.06 -9.31
CA SER A 7 -6.27 11.01 -8.54
C SER A 7 -6.97 9.64 -8.60
N SER A 8 -6.59 8.80 -9.57
CA SER A 8 -7.10 7.43 -9.71
C SER A 8 -6.39 6.42 -8.81
N LEU A 9 -5.16 6.72 -8.34
CA LEU A 9 -4.35 5.79 -7.56
C LEU A 9 -5.07 5.21 -6.32
N PRO A 10 -5.80 6.02 -5.51
CA PRO A 10 -6.53 5.49 -4.36
C PRO A 10 -7.54 4.39 -4.73
N GLY A 11 -8.14 4.44 -5.93
CA GLY A 11 -9.06 3.41 -6.40
C GLY A 11 -8.38 2.05 -6.61
N PHE A 12 -7.19 2.06 -7.21
CA PHE A 12 -6.38 0.85 -7.39
C PHE A 12 -5.93 0.27 -6.05
N LEU A 13 -5.38 1.12 -5.17
CA LEU A 13 -4.85 0.72 -3.86
C LEU A 13 -5.92 0.16 -2.91
N LYS A 14 -7.16 0.65 -2.99
CA LYS A 14 -8.29 0.18 -2.16
C LYS A 14 -8.93 -1.11 -2.66
N THR A 15 -8.56 -1.59 -3.85
CA THR A 15 -9.10 -2.85 -4.39
C THR A 15 -8.57 -4.03 -3.57
N PRO A 16 -9.44 -4.86 -2.96
CA PRO A 16 -9.02 -6.00 -2.16
C PRO A 16 -8.14 -6.99 -2.92
N PHE A 17 -7.28 -7.71 -2.21
CA PHE A 17 -6.36 -8.71 -2.77
C PHE A 17 -6.05 -9.82 -1.76
N GLY A 18 -5.53 -10.96 -2.25
CA GLY A 18 -5.36 -12.17 -1.44
C GLY A 18 -6.68 -12.94 -1.32
N GLY A 19 -6.89 -13.61 -0.18
CA GLY A 19 -8.14 -14.32 0.10
C GLY A 19 -8.36 -15.64 -0.66
N THR A 20 -7.29 -16.25 -1.18
CA THR A 20 -7.32 -17.64 -1.67
C THR A 20 -7.44 -18.63 -0.51
N ALA A 21 -7.77 -19.90 -0.77
CA ALA A 21 -8.08 -20.89 0.27
C ALA A 21 -6.95 -21.01 1.32
N GLY A 22 -7.17 -20.44 2.51
CA GLY A 22 -6.23 -20.43 3.64
C GLY A 22 -5.46 -19.12 3.82
N ASP A 23 -5.44 -18.23 2.81
CA ASP A 23 -4.75 -16.95 2.85
C ASP A 23 -5.64 -15.83 3.38
N PRO A 24 -5.08 -14.86 4.12
CA PRO A 24 -5.82 -13.66 4.51
C PRO A 24 -6.28 -12.85 3.30
N LEU A 25 -7.46 -12.23 3.42
CA LEU A 25 -7.92 -11.17 2.52
C LEU A 25 -7.43 -9.83 3.05
N PHE A 26 -6.82 -9.02 2.19
CA PHE A 26 -6.33 -7.69 2.53
C PHE A 26 -7.17 -6.62 1.84
N LYS A 27 -7.42 -5.52 2.55
CA LYS A 27 -8.08 -4.34 2.00
C LYS A 27 -7.54 -3.08 2.66
N ALA A 28 -7.07 -2.12 1.86
CA ALA A 28 -6.77 -0.78 2.37
C ALA A 28 -8.08 0.01 2.52
N ASP A 29 -8.45 0.39 3.74
CA ASP A 29 -9.70 1.13 3.99
C ASP A 29 -9.50 2.65 3.92
N SER A 30 -8.34 3.12 4.37
CA SER A 30 -7.94 4.52 4.28
C SER A 30 -6.49 4.65 3.81
N LEU A 31 -6.21 5.78 3.16
CA LEU A 31 -4.93 6.11 2.57
C LEU A 31 -4.61 7.58 2.87
N GLU A 32 -3.39 7.82 3.31
CA GLU A 32 -2.79 9.15 3.44
C GLU A 32 -1.52 9.15 2.57
N LEU A 33 -1.40 10.14 1.69
CA LEU A 33 -0.27 10.30 0.78
C LEU A 33 0.42 11.62 1.09
N ALA A 34 1.74 11.59 1.28
CA ALA A 34 2.55 12.77 1.55
C ALA A 34 3.89 12.67 0.84
N TRP A 35 4.50 13.82 0.55
CA TRP A 35 5.87 13.88 0.06
C TRP A 35 6.82 14.21 1.22
N ASP A 36 7.90 13.45 1.33
CA ASP A 36 8.97 13.64 2.32
C ASP A 36 10.32 13.39 1.65
N ASP A 37 11.16 14.42 1.58
CA ASP A 37 12.51 14.36 0.98
C ASP A 37 12.60 13.62 -0.38
N GLY A 38 11.68 13.95 -1.30
CA GLY A 38 11.63 13.32 -2.63
C GLY A 38 11.03 11.91 -2.68
N CYS A 39 10.68 11.35 -1.53
CA CYS A 39 9.98 10.08 -1.40
C CYS A 39 8.47 10.29 -1.29
N LEU A 40 7.69 9.34 -1.79
CA LEU A 40 6.27 9.24 -1.47
C LEU A 40 6.09 8.43 -0.19
N LEU A 41 5.55 9.08 0.83
CA LEU A 41 5.02 8.43 2.01
C LEU A 41 3.58 8.02 1.75
N LEU A 42 3.33 6.73 1.87
CA LEU A 42 1.98 6.15 1.81
C LEU A 42 1.68 5.55 3.17
N THR A 43 0.67 6.06 3.86
CA THR A 43 0.13 5.42 5.06
C THR A 43 -1.22 4.81 4.73
N ALA A 44 -1.39 3.52 4.98
CA ALA A 44 -2.64 2.81 4.79
C ALA A 44 -3.10 2.23 6.12
N VAL A 45 -4.41 2.26 6.42
CA VAL A 45 -4.96 1.25 7.34
C VAL A 45 -5.50 0.09 6.52
N VAL A 46 -4.96 -1.08 6.78
CA VAL A 46 -5.23 -2.33 6.08
C VAL A 46 -6.01 -3.24 7.02
N THR A 47 -7.22 -3.58 6.62
CA THR A 47 -7.96 -4.69 7.21
C THR A 47 -7.41 -6.00 6.67
N VAL A 48 -7.13 -6.94 7.58
CA VAL A 48 -6.68 -8.30 7.31
C VAL A 48 -7.74 -9.25 7.84
N SER A 49 -8.47 -9.91 6.95
CA SER A 49 -9.54 -10.84 7.29
C SER A 49 -9.09 -12.29 7.12
N ARG A 50 -9.32 -13.11 8.14
CA ARG A 50 -9.14 -14.56 8.16
C ARG A 50 -10.45 -15.23 8.61
N PRO A 51 -10.64 -16.55 8.41
CA PRO A 51 -11.77 -17.25 8.98
C PRO A 51 -11.81 -17.09 10.51
N GLY A 52 -12.85 -16.42 11.02
CA GLY A 52 -13.05 -16.20 12.46
C GLY A 52 -12.23 -15.09 13.11
N ASP A 53 -11.42 -14.35 12.35
CA ASP A 53 -10.59 -13.26 12.89
C ASP A 53 -10.44 -12.12 11.89
N THR A 54 -10.45 -10.89 12.38
CA THR A 54 -10.24 -9.70 11.55
C THR A 54 -9.45 -8.69 12.35
N GLU A 55 -8.33 -8.26 11.78
CA GLU A 55 -7.42 -7.31 12.39
C GLU A 55 -7.28 -6.08 11.49
N GLN A 56 -7.03 -4.92 12.10
CA GLN A 56 -6.68 -3.71 11.36
C GLN A 56 -5.27 -3.29 11.72
N TRP A 57 -4.52 -2.85 10.70
CA TRP A 57 -3.13 -2.47 10.85
C TRP A 57 -2.86 -1.18 10.10
N ARG A 58 -2.23 -0.21 10.77
CA ARG A 58 -1.75 1.01 10.13
C ARG A 58 -0.30 0.80 9.73
N LEU A 59 -0.07 0.84 8.42
CA LEU A 59 1.18 0.55 7.75
C LEU A 59 1.66 1.81 7.04
N ALA A 60 2.88 2.24 7.33
CA ALA A 60 3.51 3.36 6.65
C ALA A 60 4.61 2.86 5.73
N PHE A 61 4.61 3.33 4.49
CA PHE A 61 5.55 2.97 3.44
C PHE A 61 6.26 4.22 2.93
N SER A 62 7.45 4.02 2.41
CA SER A 62 8.26 5.02 1.73
C SER A 62 8.71 4.45 0.39
N PHE A 63 8.39 5.16 -0.67
CA PHE A 63 8.79 4.80 -2.03
C PHE A 63 9.71 5.90 -2.57
N GLU A 64 10.88 5.49 -3.04
CA GLU A 64 11.88 6.35 -3.68
C GLU A 64 11.66 6.40 -5.19
N GLU A 65 12.31 7.33 -5.88
CA GLU A 65 12.44 7.23 -7.35
C GLU A 65 13.26 5.97 -7.69
N PRO A 66 12.83 5.12 -8.63
CA PRO A 66 11.90 5.41 -9.74
C PRO A 66 10.43 5.06 -9.47
N ASP A 67 10.10 4.39 -8.35
CA ASP A 67 8.75 3.87 -8.09
C ASP A 67 7.70 4.98 -8.09
N VAL A 68 8.07 6.19 -7.64
CA VAL A 68 7.14 7.31 -7.54
C VAL A 68 6.78 7.94 -8.89
N SER A 69 7.66 7.80 -9.90
CA SER A 69 7.35 8.25 -11.26
C SER A 69 6.13 7.53 -11.84
N HIS A 70 5.85 6.30 -11.38
CA HIS A 70 4.73 5.49 -11.84
C HIS A 70 3.36 5.99 -11.38
N VAL A 71 3.32 6.88 -10.39
CA VAL A 71 2.07 7.41 -9.81
C VAL A 71 1.88 8.89 -10.04
N ALA A 72 2.71 9.50 -10.89
CA ALA A 72 2.57 10.89 -11.28
C ALA A 72 1.18 11.18 -11.85
N GLU A 73 0.75 12.43 -11.73
CA GLU A 73 -0.48 12.90 -12.37
C GLU A 73 -0.45 12.60 -13.88
N GLY A 74 -1.53 12.01 -14.40
CA GLY A 74 -1.62 11.56 -15.79
C GLY A 74 -0.93 10.23 -16.11
N ALA A 75 -0.34 9.54 -15.12
CA ALA A 75 0.23 8.21 -15.34
C ALA A 75 -0.83 7.22 -15.89
N PRO A 76 -0.45 6.37 -16.87
CA PRO A 76 -1.37 5.41 -17.47
C PRO A 76 -1.79 4.34 -16.44
N ALA A 77 -2.94 3.71 -16.67
CA ALA A 77 -3.49 2.69 -15.77
C ALA A 77 -2.49 1.57 -15.45
N GLU A 78 -1.78 1.05 -16.46
CA GLU A 78 -0.75 0.01 -16.29
C GLU A 78 0.35 0.42 -15.28
N SER A 79 0.72 1.70 -15.27
CA SER A 79 1.71 2.23 -14.33
C SER A 79 1.17 2.29 -12.89
N LEU A 80 -0.11 2.66 -12.73
CA LEU A 80 -0.78 2.63 -11.43
C LEU A 80 -0.99 1.20 -10.93
N GLU A 81 -1.27 0.25 -11.83
CA GLU A 81 -1.38 -1.18 -11.54
C GLU A 81 -0.04 -1.74 -11.07
N TRP A 82 1.05 -1.39 -11.74
CA TRP A 82 2.40 -1.78 -11.34
C TRP A 82 2.74 -1.29 -9.93
N PHE A 83 2.51 -0.01 -9.63
CA PHE A 83 2.73 0.53 -8.28
C PHE A 83 1.84 -0.16 -7.24
N THR A 84 0.59 -0.44 -7.60
CA THR A 84 -0.35 -1.15 -6.73
C THR A 84 0.12 -2.57 -6.43
N LEU A 85 0.72 -3.26 -7.40
CA LEU A 85 1.34 -4.56 -7.19
C LEU A 85 2.48 -4.47 -6.17
N MET A 86 3.35 -3.48 -6.29
CA MET A 86 4.45 -3.25 -5.33
C MET A 86 3.93 -3.03 -3.90
N PHE A 87 2.90 -2.20 -3.74
CA PHE A 87 2.23 -2.01 -2.44
C PHE A 87 1.68 -3.33 -1.89
N ARG A 88 0.96 -4.10 -2.71
CA ARG A 88 0.35 -5.38 -2.32
C ARG A 88 1.40 -6.41 -1.88
N VAL A 89 2.50 -6.51 -2.62
CA VAL A 89 3.62 -7.41 -2.29
C VAL A 89 4.22 -7.00 -0.94
N ASN A 90 4.47 -5.71 -0.69
CA ASN A 90 5.01 -5.25 0.59
C ASN A 90 4.05 -5.56 1.76
N VAL A 91 2.74 -5.39 1.59
CA VAL A 91 1.74 -5.74 2.62
C VAL A 91 1.75 -7.24 2.90
N ALA A 92 1.72 -8.08 1.87
CA ALA A 92 1.69 -9.53 2.00
C ALA A 92 3.00 -10.06 2.63
N GLU A 93 4.16 -9.58 2.16
CA GLU A 93 5.46 -9.96 2.69
C GLU A 93 5.60 -9.55 4.16
N TRP A 94 5.23 -8.31 4.51
CA TRP A 94 5.22 -7.88 5.90
C TRP A 94 4.27 -8.74 6.75
N TRP A 95 3.09 -9.08 6.25
CA TRP A 95 2.15 -9.91 7.01
C TRP A 95 2.77 -11.27 7.37
N HIS A 96 3.47 -11.91 6.43
CA HIS A 96 4.10 -13.20 6.62
C HIS A 96 5.38 -13.16 7.44
N THR A 97 6.20 -12.12 7.28
CA THR A 97 7.54 -12.06 7.87
C THR A 97 7.63 -11.16 9.09
N ARG A 98 6.68 -10.24 9.26
CA ARG A 98 6.69 -9.10 10.19
C ARG A 98 7.91 -8.19 10.03
N LYS A 99 8.66 -8.32 8.93
CA LYS A 99 9.78 -7.44 8.60
C LYS A 99 9.26 -6.16 7.95
N LEU A 100 9.88 -5.04 8.32
CA LEU A 100 9.50 -3.72 7.79
C LEU A 100 10.26 -3.39 6.50
N LYS A 101 11.42 -4.02 6.24
CA LYS A 101 12.15 -3.80 4.98
C LYS A 101 11.48 -4.58 3.83
N PRO A 102 11.51 -4.09 2.58
CA PRO A 102 12.29 -2.93 2.11
C PRO A 102 11.62 -1.57 2.29
N ASN A 103 10.31 -1.45 2.03
CA ASN A 103 9.67 -0.14 1.88
C ASN A 103 8.80 0.28 3.07
N MET A 104 8.56 -0.58 4.06
CA MET A 104 7.71 -0.27 5.21
C MET A 104 8.54 0.39 6.33
N ARG A 105 8.07 1.54 6.81
CA ARG A 105 8.69 2.27 7.91
C ARG A 105 8.15 1.82 9.27
N THR A 106 6.84 1.60 9.36
CA THR A 106 6.17 1.24 10.62
C THR A 106 4.97 0.35 10.37
N ALA A 107 4.67 -0.51 11.33
CA ALA A 107 3.44 -1.27 11.39
C ALA A 107 2.92 -1.32 12.83
N TYR A 108 1.66 -0.94 13.05
CA TYR A 108 1.01 -1.03 14.34
C TYR A 108 -0.43 -1.48 14.18
N ARG A 109 -0.87 -2.33 15.10
CA ARG A 109 -2.25 -2.80 15.15
C ARG A 109 -3.16 -1.66 15.59
N VAL A 110 -4.31 -1.56 14.94
CA VAL A 110 -5.40 -0.65 15.29
C VAL A 110 -6.46 -1.50 15.97
N GLY A 111 -6.62 -1.37 17.28
CA GLY A 111 -7.52 -2.22 18.08
C GLY A 111 -6.87 -3.54 18.50
#